data_AF-A0A1G0K8K9-F1
#
_entry.id   AF-A0A1G0K8K9-F1
#
_cell.length_a   1.000
_cell.length_b   1.000
_cell.length_c   1.000
_cell.angle_alpha   90.00
_cell.angle_beta   90.00
_cell.angle_gamma   90.00
#
_symmetry.space_group_name_H-M   'P 1'
#
loop_
_entity.id
_entity.type
_entity.pdbx_description
1 polymer ?
#
loop_
_entity_poly.entity_id
_entity_poly.type
_entity_poly.pdbx_seq_one_letter_code
_entity_poly.pdbx_strand_id
1 'polypeptide(L)'
;MEITPFFAEYGLPLVFSVVLLEQLGMPIPALPVLMFAGAQSIGDPLYGVTALALAILACMLGDLAWYMAGRRYGHRVLKLLCRVSLSPDSCVRQTENVFETRGVATLVIAKFVPGLATLAPPVAGALGLKTSSFLIFNGAGSALYSGTGIILGLLFHDQVDWLLQRFATLGAHAMAVLFALLALYLAWRWWDRHRFIKSLDTGRISVDELSRMIEAGEEPIVLDVRSRTHREIDGRRIPGAIHVDLNALEATLEGIPRDRDVVVYCACPNEVTAVKVAMQLRARGIRRVRPLAGGIDAWVLAGFTIEGI
;
A
#
# COMPACT_ATOMS: atom_id res chain seq x y z
N MET A 1 8.43 21.27 30.33
CA MET A 1 8.05 20.00 30.99
C MET A 1 9.31 19.15 30.98
N GLU A 2 9.86 18.87 32.15
CA GLU A 2 11.20 18.29 32.32
C GLU A 2 11.23 16.87 31.75
N ILE A 3 11.81 16.70 30.55
CA ILE A 3 11.94 15.41 29.85
C ILE A 3 13.12 14.60 30.44
N THR A 4 14.02 15.28 31.13
CA THR A 4 15.26 14.77 31.74
C THR A 4 15.04 13.76 32.88
N PRO A 5 14.14 13.96 33.88
CA PRO A 5 13.91 12.96 34.93
C PRO A 5 13.18 11.71 34.43
N PHE A 6 12.27 11.83 33.45
CA PHE A 6 11.52 10.68 32.92
C PHE A 6 12.41 9.74 32.09
N PHE A 7 13.35 10.28 31.32
CA PHE A 7 14.34 9.49 30.58
C PHE A 7 15.43 8.87 31.48
N ALA A 8 15.72 9.48 32.64
CA ALA A 8 16.68 8.92 33.59
C ALA A 8 16.18 7.61 34.24
N GLU A 9 14.86 7.43 34.37
CA GLU A 9 14.25 6.24 34.96
C GLU A 9 13.77 5.22 33.89
N TYR A 10 13.34 5.68 32.71
CA TYR A 10 12.74 4.83 31.66
C TYR A 10 13.50 4.80 30.32
N GLY A 11 14.73 5.30 30.22
CA GLY A 11 15.43 5.53 28.95
C GLY A 11 15.50 4.32 28.00
N LEU A 12 16.04 3.18 28.45
CA LEU A 12 16.16 1.97 27.61
C LEU A 12 14.81 1.28 27.32
N PRO A 13 13.90 1.09 28.31
CA PRO A 13 12.55 0.60 28.04
C PRO A 13 11.78 1.47 27.05
N LEU A 14 11.92 2.79 27.13
CA LEU A 14 11.26 3.74 26.23
C LEU A 14 11.77 3.60 24.79
N VAL A 15 13.08 3.48 24.59
CA VAL A 15 13.68 3.18 23.26
C VAL A 15 13.07 1.90 22.69
N PHE A 16 13.05 0.82 23.46
CA PHE A 16 12.49 -0.46 23.01
C PHE A 16 11.01 -0.34 22.65
N SER A 17 10.18 0.23 23.53
CA SER A 17 8.73 0.31 23.33
C SER A 17 8.35 1.23 22.17
N VAL A 18 8.98 2.40 22.03
CA VAL A 18 8.67 3.33 20.95
C VAL A 18 9.05 2.74 19.59
N VAL A 19 10.25 2.15 19.48
CA VAL A 19 10.70 1.51 18.25
C VAL A 19 9.80 0.32 17.91
N LEU A 20 9.41 -0.50 18.90
CA LEU A 20 8.52 -1.63 18.65
C LEU A 20 7.14 -1.17 18.15
N LEU A 21 6.55 -0.15 18.76
CA LEU A 21 5.25 0.39 18.36
C LEU A 21 5.30 1.02 16.95
N GLU A 22 6.35 1.76 16.63
CA GLU A 22 6.60 2.29 15.28
C GLU A 22 6.59 1.15 14.25
N GLN A 23 7.33 0.06 14.52
CA GLN A 23 7.48 -1.06 13.58
C GLN A 23 6.22 -1.93 13.49
N LEU A 24 5.35 -1.91 14.51
CA LEU A 24 4.01 -2.50 14.44
C LEU A 24 3.02 -1.66 13.61
N GLY A 25 3.42 -0.47 13.16
CA GLY A 25 2.65 0.40 12.27
C GLY A 25 1.99 1.60 12.95
N MET A 26 2.36 1.90 14.21
CA MET A 26 1.89 3.11 14.88
C MET A 26 2.64 4.33 14.32
N PRO A 27 1.96 5.46 14.00
CA PRO A 27 2.59 6.63 13.40
C PRO A 27 3.35 7.49 14.45
N ILE A 28 4.28 6.87 15.18
CA ILE A 28 5.18 7.55 16.13
C ILE A 28 6.57 7.59 15.51
N PRO A 29 7.21 8.76 15.39
CA PRO A 29 8.59 8.85 14.90
C PRO A 29 9.55 8.34 15.99
N ALA A 30 10.24 7.21 15.79
CA ALA A 30 11.21 6.71 16.77
C ALA A 30 12.58 7.40 16.70
N LEU A 31 12.88 8.05 15.56
CA LEU A 31 14.17 8.72 15.32
C LEU A 31 14.56 9.73 16.44
N PRO A 32 13.66 10.60 16.94
CA PRO A 32 14.00 11.51 18.05
C PRO A 32 14.41 10.79 19.35
N VAL A 33 13.76 9.66 19.65
CA VAL A 33 14.09 8.86 20.84
C VAL A 33 15.47 8.19 20.69
N LEU A 34 15.79 7.70 19.49
CA LEU A 34 17.11 7.17 19.16
C LEU A 34 18.21 8.24 19.19
N MET A 35 17.92 9.45 18.71
CA MET A 35 18.84 10.59 18.81
C MET A 35 19.10 10.97 20.27
N PHE A 36 18.07 11.02 21.11
CA PHE A 36 18.24 11.28 22.54
C PHE A 36 19.08 10.19 23.21
N ALA A 37 18.84 8.92 22.87
CA ALA A 37 19.65 7.82 23.36
C ALA A 37 21.12 7.92 22.91
N GLY A 38 21.37 8.41 21.69
CA GLY A 38 22.70 8.72 21.19
C GLY A 38 23.40 9.84 21.95
N ALA A 39 22.70 10.94 22.26
CA ALA A 39 23.27 12.04 23.04
C ALA A 39 23.70 11.61 24.46
N GLN A 40 22.88 10.76 25.11
CA GLN A 40 23.20 10.19 26.43
C GLN A 40 24.43 9.26 26.40
N SER A 41 24.75 8.67 25.25
CA SER A 41 25.87 7.73 25.15
C SER A 41 27.26 8.38 25.25
N ILE A 42 27.34 9.71 25.25
CA ILE A 42 28.56 10.47 25.53
C ILE A 42 29.01 10.29 26.98
N GLY A 43 28.05 10.29 27.92
CA GLY A 43 28.32 10.07 29.34
C GLY A 43 28.45 8.60 29.72
N ASP A 44 27.78 7.71 28.97
CA ASP A 44 27.81 6.26 29.17
C ASP A 44 27.77 5.51 27.82
N PRO A 45 28.93 5.10 27.28
CA PRO A 45 28.99 4.34 26.02
C PRO A 45 28.23 3.01 26.06
N LEU A 46 28.12 2.38 27.24
CA LEU A 46 27.39 1.12 27.39
C LEU A 46 25.88 1.34 27.20
N TYR A 47 25.36 2.48 27.66
CA TYR A 47 23.99 2.89 27.37
C TYR A 47 23.71 3.00 25.87
N GLY A 48 24.62 3.59 25.09
CA GLY A 48 24.46 3.71 23.63
C GLY A 48 24.41 2.36 22.92
N VAL A 49 25.31 1.44 23.29
CA VAL A 49 25.35 0.09 22.71
C VAL A 49 24.11 -0.71 23.09
N THR A 50 23.66 -0.62 24.34
CA THR A 50 22.43 -1.30 24.79
C THR A 50 21.18 -0.73 24.15
N ALA A 51 21.09 0.59 23.98
CA ALA A 51 20.00 1.25 23.24
C ALA A 51 19.96 0.79 21.77
N LEU A 52 21.12 0.70 21.11
CA LEU A 52 21.21 0.19 19.73
C LEU A 52 20.72 -1.26 19.65
N ALA A 53 21.20 -2.12 20.56
CA ALA A 53 20.81 -3.53 20.58
C ALA A 53 19.31 -3.70 20.82
N LEU A 54 18.72 -2.94 21.75
CA LEU A 54 17.29 -2.96 22.03
C LEU A 54 16.46 -2.43 20.85
N ALA A 55 16.92 -1.36 20.19
CA ALA A 55 16.25 -0.83 19.00
C ALA A 55 16.24 -1.84 17.85
N ILE A 56 17.38 -2.51 17.59
CA ILE A 56 17.47 -3.58 16.59
C ILE A 56 16.55 -4.73 16.96
N LEU A 57 16.55 -5.17 18.22
CA LEU A 57 15.68 -6.24 18.71
C LEU A 57 14.20 -5.89 18.52
N ALA A 58 13.80 -4.67 18.89
CA ALA A 58 12.44 -4.18 18.71
C ALA A 58 12.02 -4.17 17.23
N CYS A 59 12.90 -3.69 16.34
CA CYS A 59 12.68 -3.77 14.89
C CYS A 59 12.49 -5.20 14.42
N MET A 60 13.41 -6.10 14.79
CA MET A 60 13.36 -7.49 14.38
C MET A 60 12.07 -8.18 14.85
N LEU A 61 11.60 -7.91 16.07
CA LEU A 61 10.35 -8.48 16.58
C LEU A 61 9.13 -7.98 15.81
N GLY A 62 9.01 -6.66 15.59
CA GLY A 62 7.89 -6.08 14.84
C GLY A 62 7.85 -6.55 13.39
N ASP A 63 8.99 -6.48 12.69
CA ASP A 63 9.08 -6.89 11.29
C ASP A 63 8.89 -8.40 11.13
N LEU A 64 9.41 -9.21 12.06
CA LEU A 64 9.23 -10.66 12.02
C LEU A 64 7.76 -11.05 12.25
N ALA A 65 7.05 -10.35 13.14
CA ALA A 65 5.61 -10.56 13.32
C ALA A 65 4.86 -10.31 12.00
N TRP A 66 5.15 -9.20 11.32
CA TRP A 66 4.56 -8.88 10.02
C TRP A 66 4.96 -9.85 8.92
N TYR A 67 6.22 -10.25 8.87
CA TYR A 67 6.72 -11.23 7.93
C TYR A 67 6.07 -12.60 8.11
N MET A 68 5.93 -13.07 9.35
CA MET A 68 5.24 -14.33 9.66
C MET A 68 3.75 -14.23 9.32
N ALA A 69 3.12 -13.09 9.60
CA ALA A 69 1.74 -12.84 9.22
C ALA A 69 1.56 -12.88 7.69
N GLY A 70 2.46 -12.21 6.95
CA GLY A 70 2.50 -12.26 5.48
C GLY A 70 2.73 -13.67 4.95
N ARG A 71 3.62 -14.45 5.55
CA ARG A 71 3.90 -15.83 5.16
C ARG A 71 2.75 -16.79 5.44
N ARG A 72 2.05 -16.64 6.57
CA ARG A 72 0.98 -17.54 6.99
C ARG A 72 -0.38 -17.21 6.35
N TYR A 73 -0.67 -15.94 6.17
CA TYR A 73 -1.98 -15.45 5.72
C TYR A 73 -1.96 -14.80 4.33
N GLY A 74 -0.77 -14.59 3.75
CA GLY A 74 -0.58 -14.15 2.37
C GLY A 74 -1.40 -12.92 2.03
N HIS A 75 -2.22 -13.06 0.98
CA HIS A 75 -3.06 -11.99 0.46
C HIS A 75 -4.10 -11.45 1.46
N ARG A 76 -4.48 -12.17 2.53
CA ARG A 76 -5.43 -11.67 3.54
C ARG A 76 -4.85 -10.53 4.38
N VAL A 77 -3.60 -10.64 4.80
CA VAL A 77 -2.89 -9.57 5.53
C VAL A 77 -2.68 -8.37 4.62
N LEU A 78 -2.32 -8.64 3.37
CA LEU A 78 -2.14 -7.60 2.37
C LEU A 78 -3.46 -6.84 2.09
N LYS A 79 -4.58 -7.56 1.96
CA LYS A 79 -5.93 -6.96 1.82
C LYS A 79 -6.34 -6.15 3.05
N LEU A 80 -5.98 -6.57 4.26
CA LEU A 80 -6.23 -5.80 5.50
C LEU A 80 -5.45 -4.48 5.51
N LEU A 81 -4.14 -4.54 5.26
CA LEU A 81 -3.28 -3.36 5.17
C LEU A 81 -3.70 -2.43 4.02
N CYS A 82 -4.13 -3.00 2.91
CA CYS A 82 -4.63 -2.27 1.75
C CYS A 82 -6.04 -1.70 1.94
N ARG A 83 -6.85 -2.22 2.88
CA ARG A 83 -8.16 -1.64 3.22
C ARG A 83 -8.03 -0.36 4.05
N VAL A 84 -6.94 -0.26 4.81
CA VAL A 84 -6.56 0.95 5.56
C VAL A 84 -5.88 1.97 4.64
N SER A 85 -5.20 1.51 3.58
CA SER A 85 -4.52 2.37 2.61
C SER A 85 -5.46 2.91 1.52
N LEU A 86 -5.34 4.20 1.17
CA LEU A 86 -6.23 4.91 0.25
C LEU A 86 -6.19 4.40 -1.22
N SER A 87 -5.19 3.59 -1.60
CA SER A 87 -5.01 3.02 -2.95
C SER A 87 -4.46 1.58 -2.91
N PRO A 88 -5.34 0.56 -2.83
CA PRO A 88 -4.97 -0.84 -2.59
C PRO A 88 -4.00 -1.45 -3.61
N ASP A 89 -4.27 -1.27 -4.90
CA ASP A 89 -3.56 -2.00 -5.96
C ASP A 89 -2.19 -1.40 -6.30
N SER A 90 -1.99 -0.09 -6.14
CA SER A 90 -0.67 0.53 -6.36
C SER A 90 0.27 0.31 -5.18
N CYS A 91 -0.27 0.23 -3.96
CA CYS A 91 0.48 0.06 -2.71
C CYS A 91 1.28 -1.25 -2.71
N VAL A 92 0.64 -2.34 -3.16
CA VAL A 92 1.25 -3.67 -3.28
C VAL A 92 2.15 -3.76 -4.51
N ARG A 93 1.63 -3.41 -5.70
CA ARG A 93 2.40 -3.52 -6.95
C ARG A 93 3.70 -2.69 -6.94
N GLN A 94 3.69 -1.52 -6.32
CA GLN A 94 4.89 -0.69 -6.21
C GLN A 94 5.95 -1.40 -5.36
N THR A 95 5.54 -1.99 -4.23
CA THR A 95 6.44 -2.71 -3.33
C THR A 95 6.93 -4.00 -4.00
N GLU A 96 6.05 -4.77 -4.64
CA GLU A 96 6.40 -5.96 -5.42
C GLU A 96 7.40 -5.64 -6.53
N ASN A 97 7.16 -4.63 -7.38
CA ASN A 97 8.08 -4.26 -8.45
C ASN A 97 9.50 -3.90 -7.94
N VAL A 98 9.59 -3.24 -6.77
CA VAL A 98 10.89 -2.94 -6.16
C VAL A 98 11.56 -4.21 -5.64
N PHE A 99 10.79 -5.14 -5.07
CA PHE A 99 11.28 -6.47 -4.69
C PHE A 99 11.65 -7.34 -5.89
N GLU A 100 10.97 -7.25 -7.03
CA GLU A 100 11.34 -7.97 -8.27
C GLU A 100 12.66 -7.45 -8.85
N THR A 101 12.88 -6.13 -8.79
CA THR A 101 14.07 -5.50 -9.40
C THR A 101 15.30 -5.51 -8.48
N ARG A 102 15.12 -5.35 -7.16
CA ARG A 102 16.23 -5.28 -6.19
C ARG A 102 16.28 -6.47 -5.22
N GLY A 103 15.30 -7.36 -5.27
CA GLY A 103 15.24 -8.54 -4.41
C GLY A 103 15.13 -8.20 -2.93
N VAL A 104 15.67 -9.11 -2.12
CA VAL A 104 15.73 -9.02 -0.66
C VAL A 104 16.52 -7.80 -0.14
N ALA A 105 17.42 -7.22 -0.93
CA ALA A 105 18.15 -6.01 -0.56
C ALA A 105 17.24 -4.80 -0.31
N THR A 106 16.02 -4.81 -0.86
CA THR A 106 14.97 -3.81 -0.61
C THR A 106 14.71 -3.62 0.89
N LEU A 107 14.81 -4.68 1.71
CA LEU A 107 14.57 -4.61 3.16
C LEU A 107 15.52 -3.66 3.89
N VAL A 108 16.75 -3.48 3.39
CA VAL A 108 17.74 -2.58 4.00
C VAL A 108 17.33 -1.12 3.81
N ILE A 109 16.88 -0.78 2.61
CA ILE A 109 16.55 0.59 2.21
C ILE A 109 15.12 0.95 2.64
N ALA A 110 14.22 -0.03 2.73
CA ALA A 110 12.82 0.15 3.06
C ALA A 110 12.59 0.96 4.34
N LYS A 111 13.43 0.79 5.35
CA LYS A 111 13.31 1.48 6.64
C LYS A 111 13.46 2.99 6.58
N PHE A 112 14.11 3.52 5.53
CA PHE A 112 14.28 4.96 5.33
C PHE A 112 13.15 5.59 4.51
N VAL A 113 12.25 4.77 3.97
CA VAL A 113 11.17 5.21 3.10
C VAL A 113 9.84 4.96 3.80
N PRO A 114 9.16 6.01 4.29
CA PRO A 114 7.84 5.89 4.90
C PRO A 114 6.86 5.13 4.01
N GLY A 115 6.06 4.24 4.60
CA GLY A 115 5.14 3.36 3.88
C GLY A 115 5.79 2.10 3.31
N LEU A 116 7.00 2.18 2.76
CA LEU A 116 7.74 1.00 2.29
C LEU A 116 8.21 0.14 3.49
N ALA A 117 8.66 0.78 4.57
CA ALA A 117 9.08 0.10 5.80
C ALA A 117 7.98 -0.82 6.37
N THR A 118 6.72 -0.39 6.36
CA THR A 118 5.59 -1.14 6.92
C THR A 118 5.13 -2.28 6.00
N LEU A 119 5.28 -2.12 4.69
CA LEU A 119 4.79 -3.08 3.69
C LEU A 119 5.83 -4.12 3.30
N ALA A 120 7.11 -3.80 3.38
CA ALA A 120 8.18 -4.69 2.95
C ALA A 120 8.23 -6.02 3.74
N PRO A 121 8.11 -6.06 5.08
CA PRO A 121 8.09 -7.33 5.82
C PRO A 121 6.93 -8.27 5.46
N PRO A 122 5.65 -7.84 5.44
CA PRO A 122 4.56 -8.73 5.08
C PRO A 122 4.59 -9.15 3.60
N VAL A 123 5.03 -8.29 2.68
CA VAL A 123 5.25 -8.66 1.27
C VAL A 123 6.37 -9.70 1.13
N ALA A 124 7.51 -9.50 1.81
CA ALA A 124 8.60 -10.47 1.84
C ALA A 124 8.16 -11.85 2.36
N GLY A 125 7.27 -11.86 3.36
CA GLY A 125 6.65 -13.07 3.88
C GLY A 125 5.73 -13.75 2.86
N ALA A 126 4.85 -12.98 2.22
CA ALA A 126 3.89 -13.46 1.23
C ALA A 126 4.58 -14.01 -0.04
N LEU A 127 5.72 -13.43 -0.44
CA LEU A 127 6.57 -13.91 -1.54
C LEU A 127 7.39 -15.16 -1.18
N GLY A 128 7.30 -15.65 0.06
CA GLY A 128 7.98 -16.88 0.46
C GLY A 128 9.50 -16.78 0.61
N LEU A 129 10.07 -15.58 0.71
CA LEU A 129 11.52 -15.38 0.91
C LEU A 129 12.00 -16.15 2.15
N LYS A 130 13.15 -16.83 2.10
CA LYS A 130 13.68 -17.64 3.22
C LYS A 130 13.81 -16.80 4.50
N THR A 131 13.41 -17.36 5.65
CA THR A 131 13.44 -16.65 6.94
C THR A 131 14.84 -16.16 7.31
N SER A 132 15.88 -16.96 7.03
CA SER A 132 17.27 -16.56 7.27
C SER A 132 17.69 -15.34 6.45
N SER A 133 17.32 -15.32 5.17
CA SER A 133 17.59 -14.18 4.29
C SER A 133 16.85 -12.94 4.77
N PHE A 134 15.57 -13.07 5.12
CA PHE A 134 14.80 -11.98 5.73
C PHE A 134 15.47 -11.42 6.98
N LEU A 135 15.85 -12.27 7.94
CA LEU A 135 16.47 -11.85 9.20
C LEU A 135 17.80 -11.12 8.99
N ILE A 136 18.64 -11.58 8.06
CA ILE A 136 19.95 -10.94 7.77
C ILE A 136 19.74 -9.55 7.18
N PHE A 137 18.94 -9.43 6.11
CA PHE A 137 18.75 -8.15 5.42
C PHE A 137 17.90 -7.17 6.23
N ASN A 138 16.87 -7.65 6.93
CA ASN A 138 16.09 -6.82 7.85
C ASN A 138 16.93 -6.38 9.06
N GLY A 139 17.76 -7.28 9.61
CA GLY A 139 18.70 -6.97 10.68
C GLY A 139 19.71 -5.90 10.25
N ALA A 140 20.29 -6.03 9.05
CA ALA A 140 21.19 -5.03 8.48
C ALA A 140 20.50 -3.67 8.31
N GLY A 141 19.26 -3.64 7.80
CA GLY A 141 18.46 -2.42 7.73
C GLY A 141 18.16 -1.83 9.10
N SER A 142 17.80 -2.66 10.08
CA SER A 142 17.48 -2.24 11.46
C SER A 142 18.69 -1.61 12.15
N ALA A 143 19.88 -2.21 11.96
CA ALA A 143 21.14 -1.69 12.46
C ALA A 143 21.51 -0.37 11.80
N LEU A 144 21.34 -0.26 10.48
CA LEU A 144 21.62 0.97 9.74
C LEU A 144 20.70 2.11 10.17
N TYR A 145 19.39 1.85 10.27
CA TYR A 145 18.39 2.82 10.71
C TYR A 145 18.63 3.29 12.16
N SER A 146 18.71 2.33 13.09
CA SER A 146 18.89 2.64 14.52
C SER A 146 20.25 3.28 14.80
N GLY A 147 21.29 2.78 14.13
CA GLY A 147 22.64 3.34 14.18
C GLY A 147 22.69 4.77 13.66
N THR A 148 21.98 5.08 12.56
CA THR A 148 21.89 6.46 12.06
C THR A 148 21.30 7.40 13.13
N GLY A 149 20.20 7.00 13.79
CA GLY A 149 19.61 7.80 14.87
C GLY A 149 20.57 8.06 16.02
N ILE A 150 21.25 7.01 16.49
CA ILE A 150 22.21 7.11 17.61
C ILE A 150 23.44 7.93 17.22
N ILE A 151 24.01 7.73 16.03
CA ILE A 151 25.17 8.49 15.53
C ILE A 151 24.80 9.97 15.37
N LEU A 152 23.61 10.29 14.85
CA LEU A 152 23.14 11.67 14.79
C LEU A 152 23.01 12.28 16.19
N GLY A 153 22.53 11.52 17.18
CA GLY A 153 22.53 11.94 18.58
C GLY A 153 23.92 12.25 19.14
N LEU A 154 24.89 11.40 18.82
CA LEU A 154 26.31 11.57 19.20
C LEU A 154 26.94 12.79 18.53
N LEU A 155 26.68 13.02 17.24
CA LEU A 155 27.29 14.11 16.47
C LEU A 155 26.66 15.48 16.75
N PHE A 156 25.38 15.53 17.08
CA PHE A 156 24.62 16.79 17.22
C PHE A 156 24.30 17.17 18.67
N HIS A 157 24.88 16.52 19.68
CA HIS A 157 24.52 16.75 21.10
C HIS A 157 24.53 18.22 21.54
N ASP A 158 25.52 19.01 21.12
CA ASP A 158 25.66 20.43 21.49
C ASP A 158 24.65 21.36 20.80
N GLN A 159 24.15 20.96 19.63
CA GLN A 159 23.17 21.73 18.88
C GLN A 159 21.75 21.31 19.25
N VAL A 160 21.54 20.09 19.75
CA VAL A 160 20.22 19.53 20.06
C VAL A 160 19.45 20.40 21.07
N ASP A 161 20.05 20.98 22.11
CA ASP A 161 19.27 21.79 23.07
C ASP A 161 18.82 23.16 22.53
N TRP A 162 19.66 23.85 21.76
CA TRP A 162 19.32 25.15 21.14
C TRP A 162 18.46 24.98 19.87
N LEU A 163 18.74 23.94 19.09
CA LEU A 163 18.04 23.57 17.87
C LEU A 163 16.67 22.97 18.21
N LEU A 164 16.51 22.11 19.23
CA LEU A 164 15.21 21.54 19.62
C LEU A 164 14.22 22.60 20.11
N GLN A 165 14.65 23.66 20.81
CA GLN A 165 13.70 24.71 21.24
C GLN A 165 13.23 25.60 20.08
N ARG A 166 14.09 25.86 19.08
CA ARG A 166 13.73 26.62 17.87
C ARG A 166 13.03 25.76 16.82
N PHE A 167 13.41 24.49 16.66
CA PHE A 167 12.77 23.51 15.78
C PHE A 167 11.55 22.85 16.40
N ALA A 168 11.30 22.87 17.70
CA ALA A 168 10.01 22.42 18.23
C ALA A 168 8.88 23.37 17.81
N THR A 169 9.16 24.68 17.75
CA THR A 169 8.19 25.67 17.26
C THR A 169 8.20 25.78 15.74
N LEU A 170 9.35 25.94 15.08
CA LEU A 170 9.44 25.93 13.61
C LEU A 170 9.05 24.59 13.01
N GLY A 171 9.38 23.48 13.66
CA GLY A 171 9.02 22.13 13.27
C GLY A 171 7.57 21.81 13.59
N ALA A 172 6.97 22.35 14.67
CA ALA A 172 5.52 22.27 14.83
C ALA A 172 4.79 23.04 13.72
N HIS A 173 5.27 24.22 13.33
CA HIS A 173 4.70 24.96 12.21
C HIS A 173 4.98 24.28 10.86
N ALA A 174 6.19 23.75 10.65
CA ALA A 174 6.54 23.04 9.42
C ALA A 174 5.79 21.70 9.30
N MET A 175 5.61 20.97 10.42
CA MET A 175 4.76 19.79 10.48
C MET A 175 3.30 20.17 10.33
N ALA A 176 2.82 21.26 10.92
CA ALA A 176 1.46 21.75 10.71
C ALA A 176 1.21 22.16 9.26
N VAL A 177 2.19 22.80 8.61
CA VAL A 177 2.15 23.14 7.18
C VAL A 177 2.22 21.86 6.34
N LEU A 178 3.08 20.90 6.67
CA LEU A 178 3.18 19.61 5.99
C LEU A 178 1.87 18.82 6.13
N PHE A 179 1.30 18.76 7.32
CA PHE A 179 0.01 18.13 7.61
C PHE A 179 -1.14 18.89 6.95
N ALA A 180 -1.11 20.22 6.90
CA ALA A 180 -2.10 21.02 6.21
C ALA A 180 -2.01 20.83 4.69
N LEU A 181 -0.82 20.82 4.10
CA LEU A 181 -0.58 20.53 2.70
C LEU A 181 -0.94 19.07 2.37
N LEU A 182 -0.62 18.13 3.24
CA LEU A 182 -1.02 16.73 3.11
C LEU A 182 -2.53 16.60 3.22
N ALA A 183 -3.18 17.25 4.19
CA ALA A 183 -4.62 17.26 4.35
C ALA A 183 -5.31 17.93 3.16
N LEU A 184 -4.76 19.02 2.63
CA LEU A 184 -5.25 19.71 1.44
C LEU A 184 -5.08 18.84 0.20
N TYR A 185 -3.93 18.17 0.06
CA TYR A 185 -3.68 17.20 -1.01
C TYR A 185 -4.61 16.00 -0.90
N LEU A 186 -4.81 15.45 0.29
CA LEU A 186 -5.72 14.35 0.56
C LEU A 186 -7.17 14.78 0.35
N ALA A 187 -7.55 16.00 0.72
CA ALA A 187 -8.88 16.57 0.50
C ALA A 187 -9.12 16.86 -0.98
N TRP A 188 -8.15 17.43 -1.68
CA TRP A 188 -8.18 17.64 -3.14
C TRP A 188 -8.27 16.30 -3.87
N ARG A 189 -7.48 15.31 -3.47
CA ARG A 189 -7.51 13.97 -4.03
C ARG A 189 -8.79 13.21 -3.65
N TRP A 190 -9.34 13.44 -2.46
CA TRP A 190 -10.63 12.90 -2.03
C TRP A 190 -11.78 13.54 -2.81
N TRP A 191 -11.71 14.85 -3.05
CA TRP A 191 -12.65 15.59 -3.88
C TRP A 191 -12.57 15.13 -5.33
N ASP A 192 -11.37 15.02 -5.90
CA ASP A 192 -11.16 14.50 -7.25
C ASP A 192 -11.66 13.06 -7.37
N ARG A 193 -11.40 12.22 -6.36
CA ARG A 193 -11.94 10.87 -6.28
C ARG A 193 -13.47 10.85 -6.12
N HIS A 194 -14.05 11.73 -5.31
CA HIS A 194 -15.51 11.83 -5.17
C HIS A 194 -16.16 12.35 -6.44
N ARG A 195 -15.53 13.31 -7.12
CA ARG A 195 -15.97 13.83 -8.40
C ARG A 195 -15.86 12.77 -9.48
N PHE A 196 -14.77 12.00 -9.48
CA PHE A 196 -14.59 10.84 -10.35
C PHE A 196 -15.65 9.78 -10.06
N ILE A 197 -15.83 9.35 -8.80
CA ILE A 197 -16.83 8.35 -8.38
C ILE A 197 -18.27 8.81 -8.70
N LYS A 198 -18.59 10.08 -8.46
CA LYS A 198 -19.90 10.66 -8.81
C LYS A 198 -20.09 10.79 -10.33
N SER A 199 -19.00 10.91 -11.09
CA SER A 199 -19.03 10.78 -12.55
C SER A 199 -19.14 9.33 -13.03
N LEU A 200 -18.98 8.32 -12.15
CA LEU A 200 -19.19 6.89 -12.45
C LEU A 200 -20.67 6.48 -12.36
N ASP A 201 -21.61 7.42 -12.12
CA ASP A 201 -23.05 7.19 -12.29
C ASP A 201 -23.43 7.11 -13.78
N THR A 202 -22.53 6.55 -14.58
CA THR A 202 -22.67 6.28 -15.99
C THR A 202 -23.43 4.98 -16.15
N GLY A 203 -24.75 5.08 -16.34
CA GLY A 203 -25.65 4.03 -16.88
C GLY A 203 -25.12 2.60 -16.78
N ARG A 204 -24.89 2.13 -15.54
CA ARG A 204 -24.43 0.76 -15.30
C ARG A 204 -25.52 -0.20 -15.76
N ILE A 205 -25.10 -1.34 -16.30
CA ILE A 205 -26.01 -2.44 -16.63
C ILE A 205 -26.04 -3.41 -15.47
N SER A 206 -27.24 -3.87 -15.09
CA SER A 206 -27.38 -4.92 -14.07
C SER A 206 -26.99 -6.30 -14.62
N VAL A 207 -26.63 -7.23 -13.74
CA VAL A 207 -26.34 -8.61 -14.15
C VAL A 207 -27.55 -9.28 -14.81
N ASP A 208 -28.76 -9.00 -14.33
CA ASP A 208 -30.01 -9.51 -14.90
C ASP A 208 -30.32 -8.93 -16.28
N GLU A 209 -30.00 -7.66 -16.51
CA GLU A 209 -30.18 -7.02 -17.81
C GLU A 209 -29.17 -7.56 -18.83
N LEU A 210 -27.90 -7.73 -18.45
CA LEU A 210 -26.90 -8.35 -19.32
C LEU A 210 -27.28 -9.79 -19.68
N SER A 211 -27.71 -10.60 -18.71
CA SER A 211 -28.18 -11.98 -18.96
C SER A 211 -29.35 -12.00 -19.93
N ARG A 212 -30.36 -11.14 -19.73
CA ARG A 212 -31.50 -11.04 -20.68
C ARG A 212 -31.08 -10.62 -22.08
N MET A 213 -30.13 -9.69 -22.23
CA MET A 213 -29.61 -9.29 -23.55
C MET A 213 -28.92 -10.47 -24.27
N ILE A 214 -28.14 -11.26 -23.52
CA ILE A 214 -27.47 -12.45 -24.06
C ILE A 214 -28.51 -13.51 -24.47
N GLU A 215 -29.50 -13.77 -23.62
CA GLU A 215 -30.57 -14.74 -23.89
C GLU A 215 -31.50 -14.33 -25.04
N ALA A 216 -31.75 -13.03 -25.20
CA ALA A 216 -32.52 -12.46 -26.30
C ALA A 216 -31.76 -12.45 -27.64
N GLY A 217 -30.47 -12.82 -27.65
CA GLY A 217 -29.65 -12.83 -28.86
C GLY A 217 -29.24 -11.45 -29.35
N GLU A 218 -29.19 -10.44 -28.48
CA GLU A 218 -28.79 -9.06 -28.84
C GLU A 218 -27.27 -8.90 -29.05
N GLU A 219 -26.51 -9.99 -28.84
CA GLU A 219 -25.05 -10.08 -29.02
C GLU A 219 -24.29 -8.86 -28.46
N PRO A 220 -24.36 -8.56 -27.15
CA PRO A 220 -23.50 -7.53 -26.56
C PRO A 220 -22.02 -7.96 -26.60
N ILE A 221 -21.11 -6.99 -26.76
CA ILE A 221 -19.67 -7.22 -26.63
C ILE A 221 -19.32 -7.14 -25.15
N VAL A 222 -18.92 -8.24 -24.55
CA VAL A 222 -18.51 -8.29 -23.14
C VAL A 222 -16.99 -8.20 -23.04
N LEU A 223 -16.46 -7.21 -22.33
CA LEU A 223 -15.03 -6.99 -22.14
C LEU A 223 -14.62 -7.35 -20.71
N ASP A 224 -13.70 -8.30 -20.59
CA ASP A 224 -13.02 -8.67 -19.33
C ASP A 224 -11.74 -7.85 -19.17
N VAL A 225 -11.81 -6.81 -18.33
CA VAL A 225 -10.67 -5.93 -18.01
C VAL A 225 -10.00 -6.29 -16.69
N ARG A 226 -10.20 -7.52 -16.18
CA ARG A 226 -9.47 -8.03 -15.01
C ARG A 226 -7.98 -8.13 -15.32
N SER A 227 -7.16 -7.86 -14.31
CA SER A 227 -5.71 -8.06 -14.43
C SER A 227 -5.39 -9.53 -14.68
N ARG A 228 -4.24 -9.79 -15.33
CA ARG A 228 -3.75 -11.15 -15.60
C ARG A 228 -3.73 -12.01 -14.33
N THR A 229 -3.16 -11.48 -13.25
CA THR A 229 -3.09 -12.15 -11.94
C THR A 229 -4.48 -12.53 -11.43
N HIS A 230 -5.49 -11.67 -11.59
CA HIS A 230 -6.84 -11.98 -11.12
C HIS A 230 -7.49 -13.10 -11.93
N ARG A 231 -7.21 -13.18 -13.24
CA ARG A 231 -7.72 -14.26 -14.11
C ARG A 231 -7.01 -15.60 -13.86
N GLU A 232 -5.72 -15.56 -13.49
CA GLU A 232 -4.97 -16.77 -13.09
C GLU A 232 -5.47 -17.31 -11.74
N ILE A 233 -5.94 -16.44 -10.85
CA ILE A 233 -6.52 -16.81 -9.54
C ILE A 233 -7.99 -17.24 -9.67
N ASP A 234 -8.76 -16.57 -10.53
CA ASP A 234 -10.17 -16.85 -10.78
C ASP A 234 -10.43 -17.02 -12.28
N GLY A 235 -10.44 -18.28 -12.71
CA GLY A 235 -10.62 -18.67 -14.10
C GLY A 235 -12.04 -18.49 -14.64
N ARG A 236 -13.03 -18.21 -13.77
CA ARG A 236 -14.42 -18.02 -14.17
C ARG A 236 -14.54 -16.77 -15.03
N ARG A 237 -15.31 -16.85 -16.11
CA ARG A 237 -15.55 -15.71 -17.01
C ARG A 237 -17.01 -15.68 -17.46
N ILE A 238 -17.50 -14.49 -17.77
CA ILE A 238 -18.80 -14.33 -18.43
C ILE A 238 -18.72 -14.94 -19.84
N PRO A 239 -19.74 -15.70 -20.30
CA PRO A 239 -19.72 -16.35 -21.61
C PRO A 239 -19.46 -15.37 -22.76
N GLY A 240 -18.58 -15.75 -23.68
CA GLY A 240 -18.21 -14.92 -24.83
C GLY A 240 -17.40 -13.66 -24.50
N ALA A 241 -16.92 -13.49 -23.25
CA ALA A 241 -16.15 -12.31 -22.87
C ALA A 241 -14.77 -12.26 -23.56
N ILE A 242 -14.45 -11.10 -24.14
CA ILE A 242 -13.16 -10.79 -24.75
C ILE A 242 -12.25 -10.19 -23.68
N HIS A 243 -11.07 -10.78 -23.50
CA HIS A 243 -10.09 -10.22 -22.60
C HIS A 243 -9.42 -8.98 -23.19
N VAL A 244 -9.28 -7.94 -22.38
CA VAL A 244 -8.56 -6.73 -22.73
C VAL A 244 -7.41 -6.50 -21.75
N ASP A 245 -6.18 -6.50 -22.26
CA ASP A 245 -5.02 -6.13 -21.46
C ASP A 245 -4.97 -4.61 -21.29
N LEU A 246 -4.98 -4.15 -20.04
CA LEU A 246 -4.91 -2.73 -19.71
C LEU A 246 -3.61 -2.07 -20.17
N ASN A 247 -2.52 -2.83 -20.35
CA ASN A 247 -1.24 -2.32 -20.85
C ASN A 247 -1.21 -2.21 -22.39
N ALA A 248 -2.06 -2.96 -23.09
CA ALA A 248 -2.19 -2.95 -24.54
C ALA A 248 -3.57 -2.43 -24.99
N LEU A 249 -4.21 -1.65 -24.12
CA LEU A 249 -5.60 -1.23 -24.27
C LEU A 249 -5.84 -0.53 -25.61
N GLU A 250 -4.92 0.34 -26.04
CA GLU A 250 -5.06 1.08 -27.31
C GLU A 250 -5.23 0.16 -28.52
N ALA A 251 -4.43 -0.89 -28.64
CA ALA A 251 -4.50 -1.83 -29.76
C ALA A 251 -5.80 -2.65 -29.76
N THR A 252 -6.30 -3.04 -28.59
CA THR A 252 -7.54 -3.83 -28.48
C THR A 252 -8.79 -2.97 -28.72
N LEU A 253 -8.74 -1.69 -28.38
CA LEU A 253 -9.88 -0.78 -28.51
C LEU A 253 -10.16 -0.32 -29.96
N GLU A 254 -9.18 -0.36 -30.86
CA GLU A 254 -9.35 0.04 -32.27
C GLU A 254 -10.26 -0.92 -33.07
N GLY A 255 -10.33 -2.19 -32.67
CA GLY A 255 -11.10 -3.22 -33.36
C GLY A 255 -12.56 -3.36 -32.92
N ILE A 256 -13.04 -2.54 -31.97
CA ILE A 256 -14.38 -2.72 -31.39
C ILE A 256 -15.46 -2.08 -32.29
N PRO A 257 -16.47 -2.85 -32.73
CA PRO A 257 -17.62 -2.33 -33.47
C PRO A 257 -18.33 -1.19 -32.72
N ARG A 258 -18.63 -0.10 -33.44
CA ARG A 258 -19.27 1.11 -32.86
C ARG A 258 -20.79 1.01 -32.79
N ASP A 259 -21.35 -0.02 -33.40
CA ASP A 259 -22.77 -0.30 -33.60
C ASP A 259 -23.30 -1.42 -32.68
N ARG A 260 -22.53 -1.83 -31.67
CA ARG A 260 -22.97 -2.80 -30.66
C ARG A 260 -22.89 -2.23 -29.25
N ASP A 261 -23.68 -2.80 -28.36
CA ASP A 261 -23.59 -2.54 -26.93
C ASP A 261 -22.32 -3.18 -26.37
N VAL A 262 -21.52 -2.39 -25.65
CA VAL A 262 -20.28 -2.85 -25.02
C VAL A 262 -20.47 -2.85 -23.51
N VAL A 263 -20.28 -4.01 -22.90
CA VAL A 263 -20.38 -4.20 -21.46
C VAL A 263 -19.02 -4.53 -20.89
N VAL A 264 -18.56 -3.76 -19.92
CA VAL A 264 -17.21 -3.88 -19.35
C VAL A 264 -17.31 -4.35 -17.90
N TYR A 265 -16.56 -5.39 -17.52
CA TYR A 265 -16.53 -5.85 -16.13
C TYR A 265 -15.10 -6.03 -15.59
N CYS A 266 -14.96 -5.83 -14.29
CA CYS A 266 -13.75 -6.13 -13.51
C CYS A 266 -14.13 -6.95 -12.27
N ALA A 267 -13.14 -7.24 -11.42
CA ALA A 267 -13.31 -7.81 -10.08
C ALA A 267 -12.92 -6.83 -8.96
N CYS A 268 -12.92 -5.54 -9.30
CA CYS A 268 -12.41 -4.46 -8.47
C CYS A 268 -13.55 -3.78 -7.69
N PRO A 269 -13.35 -3.33 -6.43
CA PRO A 269 -14.39 -2.63 -5.68
C PRO A 269 -14.95 -1.42 -6.42
N ASN A 270 -16.27 -1.24 -6.43
CA ASN A 270 -16.99 -0.17 -7.14
C ASN A 270 -16.72 -0.10 -8.65
N GLU A 271 -16.29 -1.21 -9.25
CA GLU A 271 -16.04 -1.35 -10.69
C GLU A 271 -15.07 -0.31 -11.30
N VAL A 272 -14.17 0.28 -10.51
CA VAL A 272 -13.34 1.43 -10.89
C VAL A 272 -12.60 1.22 -12.22
N THR A 273 -12.01 0.03 -12.42
CA THR A 273 -11.30 -0.32 -13.65
C THR A 273 -12.26 -0.39 -14.86
N ALA A 274 -13.41 -1.03 -14.69
CA ALA A 274 -14.41 -1.13 -15.76
C ALA A 274 -14.94 0.25 -16.17
N VAL A 275 -15.17 1.15 -15.20
CA VAL A 275 -15.62 2.51 -15.51
C VAL A 275 -14.53 3.33 -16.20
N LYS A 276 -13.26 3.22 -15.80
CA LYS A 276 -12.14 3.89 -16.50
C LYS A 276 -12.07 3.49 -17.96
N VAL A 277 -12.15 2.18 -18.24
CA VAL A 277 -12.15 1.67 -19.61
C VAL A 277 -13.39 2.14 -20.36
N ALA A 278 -14.55 2.16 -19.73
CA ALA A 278 -15.78 2.69 -20.34
C ALA A 278 -15.68 4.18 -20.69
N MET A 279 -15.08 5.02 -19.84
CA MET A 279 -14.83 6.43 -20.14
C MET A 279 -13.87 6.61 -21.32
N GLN A 280 -12.81 5.80 -21.38
CA GLN A 280 -11.83 5.81 -22.47
C GLN A 280 -12.43 5.36 -23.81
N LEU A 281 -13.34 4.40 -23.80
CA LEU A 281 -14.12 3.98 -24.96
C LEU A 281 -15.06 5.10 -25.44
N ARG A 282 -15.77 5.76 -24.52
CA ARG A 282 -16.67 6.89 -24.82
C ARG A 282 -15.93 8.08 -25.42
N ALA A 283 -14.76 8.42 -24.87
CA ALA A 283 -13.91 9.48 -25.41
C ALA A 283 -13.46 9.23 -26.86
N ARG A 284 -13.45 7.96 -27.30
CA ARG A 284 -13.10 7.54 -28.66
C ARG A 284 -14.32 7.32 -29.56
N GLY A 285 -15.51 7.75 -29.12
CA GLY A 285 -16.73 7.73 -29.93
C GLY A 285 -17.57 6.47 -29.82
N ILE A 286 -17.20 5.49 -28.99
CA ILE A 286 -18.04 4.33 -28.70
C ILE A 286 -19.05 4.76 -27.61
N ARG A 287 -20.28 5.07 -28.03
CA ARG A 287 -21.27 5.70 -27.14
C ARG A 287 -22.01 4.72 -26.23
N ARG A 288 -22.25 3.49 -26.71
CA ARG A 288 -22.99 2.45 -25.98
C ARG A 288 -22.08 1.58 -25.13
N VAL A 289 -21.48 2.18 -24.10
CA VAL A 289 -20.62 1.45 -23.16
C VAL A 289 -21.15 1.52 -21.75
N ARG A 290 -21.36 0.37 -21.12
CA ARG A 290 -21.98 0.24 -19.80
C ARG A 290 -21.13 -0.66 -18.90
N PRO A 291 -20.61 -0.16 -17.76
CA PRO A 291 -19.97 -1.01 -16.77
C PRO A 291 -20.98 -1.98 -16.14
N LEU A 292 -20.60 -3.24 -15.95
CA LEU A 292 -21.43 -4.26 -15.29
C LEU A 292 -21.44 -4.02 -13.77
N ALA A 293 -22.61 -3.75 -13.20
CA ALA A 293 -22.77 -3.52 -11.76
C ALA A 293 -22.37 -4.77 -10.94
N GLY A 294 -21.50 -4.61 -9.95
CA GLY A 294 -21.01 -5.70 -9.11
C GLY A 294 -19.99 -6.64 -9.77
N GLY A 295 -19.66 -6.41 -11.04
CA GLY A 295 -18.61 -7.15 -11.76
C GLY A 295 -18.85 -8.65 -11.86
N ILE A 296 -17.76 -9.42 -11.94
CA ILE A 296 -17.81 -10.89 -12.05
C ILE A 296 -18.42 -11.56 -10.80
N ASP A 297 -18.18 -10.99 -9.62
CA ASP A 297 -18.67 -11.56 -8.36
C ASP A 297 -20.20 -11.55 -8.31
N ALA A 298 -20.84 -10.45 -8.73
CA ALA A 298 -22.29 -10.35 -8.80
C ALA A 298 -22.88 -11.29 -9.84
N TRP A 299 -22.21 -11.47 -10.99
CA TRP A 299 -22.63 -12.41 -12.03
C TRP A 299 -22.67 -13.86 -11.50
N VAL A 300 -21.62 -14.25 -10.78
CA VAL A 300 -21.53 -15.59 -10.18
C VAL A 300 -22.54 -15.76 -9.04
N LEU A 301 -22.70 -14.75 -8.18
CA LEU A 301 -23.65 -14.80 -7.06
C LEU A 301 -25.10 -14.90 -7.54
N ALA A 302 -25.43 -14.30 -8.68
CA ALA A 302 -26.74 -14.43 -9.32
C ALA A 302 -26.98 -15.82 -9.94
N GLY A 303 -25.96 -16.68 -10.01
CA GLY A 303 -26.08 -18.05 -10.52
C GLY A 303 -26.10 -18.16 -12.04
N PHE A 304 -25.66 -17.12 -12.76
CA PHE A 304 -25.60 -17.15 -14.22
C PHE A 304 -24.47 -18.04 -14.75
N THR A 305 -24.64 -18.51 -15.99
CA THR A 305 -23.67 -19.36 -16.68
C THR A 305 -22.29 -18.71 -16.74
N ILE A 306 -21.25 -19.51 -16.52
CA ILE A 306 -19.84 -19.10 -16.58
C ILE A 306 -19.08 -20.02 -17.54
N GLU A 307 -18.05 -19.49 -18.16
CA GLU A 307 -17.04 -20.25 -18.89
C GLU A 307 -15.77 -20.39 -18.01
N GLY A 308 -15.07 -21.52 -18.11
CA GLY A 308 -13.90 -21.83 -17.28
C GLY A 308 -14.25 -22.63 -16.02
N ILE A 309 -13.59 -23.77 -15.87
CA ILE A 309 -13.54 -24.59 -14.64
C ILE A 309 -12.12 -24.50 -14.12
#